data_AF-A0A2D5E560-F1
#
_entry.id   AF-A0A2D5E560-F1
#
_cell.length_a   1.000
_cell.length_b   1.000
_cell.length_c   1.000
_cell.angle_alpha   90.00
_cell.angle_beta   90.00
_cell.angle_gamma   90.00
#
_symmetry.space_group_name_H-M   'P 1'
#
loop_
_entity.id
_entity.type
_entity.pdbx_description
1 polymer ?
#
loop_
_entity_poly.entity_id
_entity_poly.type
_entity_poly.pdbx_seq_one_letter_code
_entity_poly.pdbx_strand_id
1 'polypeptide(L)'
;MPLTSPHTFWSRVSVCLMSSTLAIGCSTGTPFAPAPNIYQSSGQHPFDDVPEGWQNAEVEIFYATDRIDDADDGEPATYGHGRSQSVVFGEANVQIGTDLSWKEVVEASTSEDRPSEIFMELGHVKEIARLPDSNRALDLTPEDAFVVSSDHLEEMAKATERIHEALREKLSQTDVKEVFLYVHGYNNTFEYAAMRTATLWHYLGRQGVPLLYSWPAAYPDWFRGYNYDRESSEFTVFHLKQIV
;
A
#
# COMPACT_ATOMS: atom_id res chain seq x y z
N MET A 1 34.80 -54.52 47.99
CA MET A 1 33.99 -54.31 46.78
C MET A 1 34.52 -53.11 46.02
N PRO A 2 35.33 -53.31 44.97
CA PRO A 2 35.52 -52.32 43.91
C PRO A 2 34.95 -52.87 42.60
N LEU A 3 34.16 -52.05 41.88
CA LEU A 3 33.64 -52.40 40.57
C LEU A 3 34.55 -51.82 39.48
N THR A 4 34.92 -52.71 38.57
CA THR A 4 35.72 -52.57 37.36
C THR A 4 34.93 -51.89 36.23
N SER A 5 35.63 -51.17 35.35
CA SER A 5 35.22 -50.80 33.97
C SER A 5 35.33 -52.02 33.02
N PRO A 6 35.22 -51.96 31.65
CA PRO A 6 34.94 -50.87 30.69
C PRO A 6 34.05 -51.27 29.45
N HIS A 7 33.94 -50.33 28.47
CA HIS A 7 33.61 -50.46 27.03
C HIS A 7 32.14 -50.47 26.56
N THR A 8 31.75 -49.50 25.73
CA THR A 8 31.86 -49.61 24.26
C THR A 8 31.41 -48.34 23.53
N PHE A 9 32.11 -48.10 22.44
CA PHE A 9 32.15 -46.97 21.53
C PHE A 9 31.02 -47.09 20.50
N TRP A 10 30.11 -46.10 20.40
CA TRP A 10 29.14 -46.02 19.31
C TRP A 10 29.43 -44.79 18.45
N SER A 11 30.06 -45.06 17.31
CA SER A 11 30.26 -44.11 16.22
C SER A 11 28.91 -43.82 15.57
N ARG A 12 28.47 -42.55 15.57
CA ARG A 12 27.39 -42.08 14.70
C ARG A 12 28.01 -41.21 13.63
N VAL A 13 28.12 -41.79 12.43
CA VAL A 13 28.47 -41.08 11.19
C VAL A 13 27.30 -40.13 10.87
N SER A 14 27.51 -38.84 11.10
CA SER A 14 26.60 -37.80 10.62
C SER A 14 26.86 -37.55 9.14
N VAL A 15 25.94 -38.01 8.29
CA VAL A 15 25.90 -37.65 6.88
C VAL A 15 25.29 -36.25 6.79
N CYS A 16 26.13 -35.23 6.61
CA CYS A 16 25.68 -33.88 6.24
C CYS A 16 25.27 -33.88 4.76
N LEU A 17 23.96 -33.97 4.49
CA LEU A 17 23.41 -33.58 3.19
C LEU A 17 23.48 -32.06 3.09
N MET A 18 24.48 -31.56 2.38
CA MET A 18 24.60 -30.16 2.00
C MET A 18 23.62 -29.91 0.86
N SER A 19 22.40 -29.48 1.22
CA SER A 19 21.39 -29.07 0.26
C SER A 19 21.73 -27.64 -0.20
N SER A 20 22.46 -27.53 -1.31
CA SER A 20 22.72 -26.25 -1.98
C SER A 20 21.43 -25.73 -2.62
N THR A 21 20.63 -24.98 -1.86
CA THR A 21 19.57 -24.14 -2.40
C THR A 21 20.21 -22.96 -3.13
N LEU A 22 20.31 -23.07 -4.45
CA LEU A 22 20.50 -21.93 -5.35
C LEU A 22 19.28 -21.01 -5.21
N ALA A 23 19.42 -19.96 -4.42
CA ALA A 23 18.49 -18.84 -4.41
C ALA A 23 18.66 -18.08 -5.74
N ILE A 24 17.89 -18.47 -6.74
CA ILE A 24 17.62 -17.61 -7.89
C ILE A 24 16.69 -16.53 -7.34
N GLY A 25 17.26 -15.38 -6.99
CA GLY A 25 16.50 -14.18 -6.68
C GLY A 25 15.68 -13.79 -7.90
N CYS A 26 14.40 -14.16 -7.92
CA CYS A 26 13.44 -13.55 -8.82
C CYS A 26 13.40 -12.07 -8.47
N SER A 27 13.61 -11.17 -9.43
CA SER A 27 13.31 -9.76 -9.18
C SER A 27 11.82 -9.66 -8.84
N THR A 28 11.53 -9.16 -7.64
CA THR A 28 10.19 -9.10 -7.02
C THR A 28 9.42 -7.86 -7.47
N GLY A 29 9.71 -7.30 -8.64
CA GLY A 29 9.04 -6.12 -9.15
C GLY A 29 7.64 -6.45 -9.67
N THR A 30 6.66 -5.56 -9.47
CA THR A 30 5.36 -5.70 -10.14
C THR A 30 5.50 -5.15 -11.57
N PRO A 31 5.25 -5.94 -12.63
CA PRO A 31 5.38 -5.44 -13.99
C PRO A 31 4.45 -4.26 -14.26
N PHE A 32 4.96 -3.25 -14.96
CA PHE A 32 4.15 -2.14 -15.44
C PHE A 32 3.02 -2.66 -16.34
N ALA A 33 1.82 -2.09 -16.18
CA ALA A 33 0.66 -2.59 -16.91
C ALA A 33 0.78 -2.27 -18.40
N PRO A 34 0.31 -3.17 -19.29
CA PRO A 34 0.29 -2.89 -20.72
C PRO A 34 -0.60 -1.70 -21.04
N ALA A 35 -0.27 -1.02 -22.15
CA ALA A 35 -1.08 0.07 -22.68
C ALA A 35 -2.52 -0.38 -22.95
N PRO A 36 -3.54 0.38 -22.50
CA PRO A 36 -4.91 0.18 -22.95
C PRO A 36 -5.02 0.21 -24.48
N ASN A 37 -5.79 -0.71 -25.07
CA ASN A 37 -5.93 -0.83 -26.53
C ASN A 37 -6.32 0.48 -27.24
N ILE A 38 -7.07 1.35 -26.57
CA ILE A 38 -7.47 2.65 -27.11
C ILE A 38 -6.27 3.60 -27.30
N TYR A 39 -5.22 3.49 -26.49
CA TYR A 39 -4.01 4.30 -26.60
C TYR A 39 -2.99 3.76 -27.60
N GLN A 40 -3.11 2.50 -28.03
CA GLN A 40 -2.25 1.94 -29.07
C GLN A 40 -2.68 2.38 -30.47
N SER A 41 -3.95 2.77 -30.64
CA SER A 41 -4.56 3.05 -31.94
C SER A 41 -4.97 4.51 -32.15
N SER A 42 -5.00 5.33 -31.09
CA SER A 42 -5.31 6.75 -31.17
C SER A 42 -4.07 7.59 -31.51
N GLY A 43 -4.26 8.71 -32.22
CA GLY A 43 -3.19 9.70 -32.42
C GLY A 43 -3.12 10.77 -31.32
N GLN A 44 -4.05 10.73 -30.36
CA GLN A 44 -4.10 11.60 -29.19
C GLN A 44 -4.13 10.73 -27.94
N HIS A 45 -3.32 11.07 -26.95
CA HIS A 45 -3.15 10.29 -25.72
C HIS A 45 -3.44 11.18 -24.51
N PRO A 46 -3.94 10.64 -23.39
CA PRO A 46 -4.19 11.43 -22.19
C PRO A 46 -2.91 12.01 -21.58
N PHE A 47 -1.74 11.59 -22.06
CA PHE A 47 -0.42 12.08 -21.64
C PHE A 47 -0.07 13.47 -22.18
N ASP A 48 -0.75 13.91 -23.25
CA ASP A 48 -0.52 15.22 -23.89
C ASP A 48 -0.93 16.38 -22.97
N ASP A 49 -1.88 16.13 -22.06
CA ASP A 49 -2.45 17.12 -21.14
C ASP A 49 -1.86 17.04 -19.71
N VAL A 50 -0.84 16.20 -19.49
CA VAL A 50 -0.20 16.05 -18.17
C VAL A 50 0.60 17.32 -17.83
N PRO A 51 0.37 17.97 -16.67
CA PRO A 51 1.14 19.15 -16.26
C PRO A 51 2.64 18.86 -16.16
N GLU A 52 3.50 19.82 -16.53
CA GLU A 52 4.97 19.64 -16.55
C GLU A 52 5.55 19.11 -15.23
N GLY A 53 5.02 19.55 -14.08
CA GLY A 53 5.46 19.08 -12.77
C GLY A 53 5.22 17.59 -12.51
N TRP A 54 4.32 16.96 -13.27
CA TRP A 54 3.96 15.55 -13.16
C TRP A 54 4.45 14.71 -14.34
N GLN A 55 5.25 15.28 -15.25
CA GLN A 55 5.86 14.59 -16.38
C GLN A 55 7.18 13.91 -15.95
N ASN A 56 7.08 12.82 -15.20
CA ASN A 56 8.23 12.03 -14.74
C ASN A 56 7.84 10.56 -14.48
N ALA A 57 8.82 9.72 -14.15
CA ALA A 57 8.61 8.30 -13.89
C ALA A 57 8.09 7.99 -12.47
N GLU A 58 8.03 8.99 -11.59
CA GLU A 58 7.50 8.87 -10.23
C GLU A 58 6.00 9.22 -10.23
N VAL A 59 5.24 8.47 -9.45
CA VAL A 59 3.81 8.69 -9.27
C VAL A 59 3.51 8.82 -7.79
N GLU A 60 3.24 10.06 -7.38
CA GLU A 60 2.76 10.39 -6.05
C GLU A 60 1.28 10.00 -5.91
N ILE A 61 0.95 9.21 -4.89
CA ILE A 61 -0.42 8.90 -4.51
C ILE A 61 -0.67 9.26 -3.06
N PHE A 62 -1.90 9.67 -2.74
CA PHE A 62 -2.35 9.56 -1.36
C PHE A 62 -2.80 8.14 -1.06
N TYR A 63 -2.68 7.74 0.19
CA TYR A 63 -3.29 6.53 0.71
C TYR A 63 -4.01 6.79 2.02
N ALA A 64 -5.05 6.01 2.28
CA ALA A 64 -5.61 5.78 3.59
C ALA A 64 -5.60 4.28 3.89
N THR A 65 -5.26 3.88 5.11
CA THR A 65 -5.11 2.47 5.49
C THR A 65 -5.46 2.23 6.94
N ASP A 66 -6.18 1.15 7.21
CA ASP A 66 -6.41 0.59 8.55
C ASP A 66 -5.56 -0.68 8.78
N ARG A 67 -4.43 -0.78 8.08
CA ARG A 67 -3.36 -1.75 8.35
C ARG A 67 -2.51 -1.30 9.55
N ILE A 68 -1.97 -2.28 10.28
CA ILE A 68 -0.93 -2.02 11.29
C ILE A 68 0.33 -1.57 10.56
N ASP A 69 1.00 -0.55 11.10
CA ASP A 69 2.37 -0.24 10.74
C ASP A 69 3.30 -1.24 11.45
N ASP A 70 3.93 -2.10 10.66
CA ASP A 70 4.84 -3.15 11.10
C ASP A 70 6.31 -2.67 11.14
N ALA A 71 6.57 -1.39 10.86
CA ALA A 71 7.92 -0.82 10.88
C ALA A 71 8.48 -0.68 12.31
N ASP A 72 9.80 -0.75 12.43
CA ASP A 72 10.52 -0.42 13.66
C ASP A 72 10.46 1.11 13.92
N ASP A 73 10.58 1.51 15.19
CA ASP A 73 10.55 2.92 15.58
C ASP A 73 11.60 3.76 14.83
N GLY A 74 11.13 4.74 14.06
CA GLY A 74 11.97 5.66 13.30
C GLY A 74 12.29 5.22 11.86
N GLU A 75 11.86 4.01 11.47
CA GLU A 75 11.91 3.56 10.08
C GLU A 75 10.66 4.01 9.29
N PRO A 76 10.73 4.05 7.96
CA PRO A 76 9.55 4.32 7.13
C PRO A 76 8.44 3.29 7.36
N ALA A 77 7.20 3.75 7.36
CA ALA A 77 6.03 2.90 7.62
C ALA A 77 5.95 1.71 6.65
N THR A 78 5.62 0.54 7.17
CA THR A 78 5.41 -0.69 6.37
C THR A 78 4.10 -1.34 6.77
N TYR A 79 3.28 -1.71 5.78
CA TYR A 79 1.91 -2.18 6.06
C TYR A 79 1.70 -3.62 5.62
N GLY A 80 1.74 -4.54 6.59
CA GLY A 80 1.38 -5.94 6.38
C GLY A 80 -0.12 -6.18 6.38
N HIS A 81 -0.53 -7.35 6.85
CA HIS A 81 -1.92 -7.80 6.85
C HIS A 81 -2.65 -7.54 8.18
N GLY A 82 -1.98 -6.94 9.17
CA GLY A 82 -2.55 -6.68 10.50
C GLY A 82 -3.65 -5.62 10.49
N ARG A 83 -4.59 -5.68 11.45
CA ARG A 83 -5.72 -4.76 11.58
C ARG A 83 -5.45 -3.67 12.63
N SER A 84 -5.44 -2.41 12.22
CA SER A 84 -5.33 -1.24 13.09
C SER A 84 -6.72 -0.75 13.49
N GLN A 85 -6.88 -0.30 14.74
CA GLN A 85 -8.12 0.33 15.23
C GLN A 85 -8.23 1.82 14.86
N SER A 86 -7.30 2.29 14.03
CA SER A 86 -7.12 3.65 13.57
C SER A 86 -6.82 3.63 12.06
N VAL A 87 -7.20 4.71 11.38
CA VAL A 87 -6.87 4.94 9.97
C VAL A 87 -5.73 5.92 9.86
N VAL A 88 -4.72 5.55 9.09
CA VAL A 88 -3.64 6.45 8.65
C VAL A 88 -4.02 7.06 7.31
N PHE A 89 -3.73 8.34 7.14
CA PHE A 89 -3.70 9.01 5.84
C PHE A 89 -2.28 9.51 5.56
N GLY A 90 -1.77 9.25 4.38
CA GLY A 90 -0.39 9.59 4.02
C GLY A 90 -0.16 9.68 2.52
N GLU A 91 1.09 9.90 2.16
CA GLU A 91 1.59 9.96 0.79
C GLU A 91 2.55 8.80 0.51
N ALA A 92 2.47 8.25 -0.70
CA ALA A 92 3.35 7.20 -1.16
C ALA A 92 3.81 7.49 -2.59
N ASN A 93 5.09 7.19 -2.86
CA ASN A 93 5.65 7.32 -4.20
C ASN A 93 5.79 5.97 -4.85
N VAL A 94 5.35 5.87 -6.10
CA VAL A 94 5.53 4.68 -6.92
C VAL A 94 6.39 5.02 -8.12
N GLN A 95 7.51 4.33 -8.25
CA GLN A 95 8.44 4.50 -9.35
C GLN A 95 8.07 3.57 -10.51
N ILE A 96 8.03 4.08 -11.75
CA ILE A 96 7.82 3.32 -12.99
C ILE A 96 9.18 3.12 -13.68
N GLY A 97 9.73 1.92 -13.59
CA GLY A 97 11.05 1.60 -14.15
C GLY A 97 12.19 2.35 -13.47
N THR A 98 13.42 2.02 -13.84
CA THR A 98 14.62 2.68 -13.29
C THR A 98 15.16 3.67 -14.31
N ASP A 99 15.43 4.91 -13.87
CA ASP A 99 16.04 5.97 -14.68
C ASP A 99 15.34 6.29 -16.01
N LEU A 100 14.03 6.03 -16.10
CA LEU A 100 13.24 6.35 -17.29
C LEU A 100 12.90 7.84 -17.36
N SER A 101 13.10 8.43 -18.54
CA SER A 101 12.56 9.74 -18.88
C SER A 101 11.04 9.69 -19.06
N TRP A 102 10.37 10.83 -18.92
CA TRP A 102 8.93 10.93 -19.20
C TRP A 102 8.57 10.42 -20.61
N LYS A 103 9.41 10.71 -21.60
CA LYS A 103 9.20 10.26 -22.98
C LYS A 103 9.20 8.73 -23.08
N GLU A 104 10.12 8.05 -22.40
CA GLU A 104 10.20 6.58 -22.38
C GLU A 104 9.00 5.97 -21.64
N VAL A 105 8.54 6.60 -20.56
CA VAL A 105 7.32 6.19 -19.85
C VAL A 105 6.10 6.30 -20.78
N VAL A 106 5.95 7.41 -21.52
CA VAL A 106 4.86 7.59 -22.49
C VAL A 106 4.94 6.57 -23.62
N GLU A 107 6.13 6.35 -24.19
CA GLU A 107 6.34 5.35 -25.26
C GLU A 107 5.93 3.94 -24.80
N ALA A 108 6.33 3.54 -23.59
CA ALA A 108 5.91 2.27 -22.99
C ALA A 108 4.39 2.20 -22.75
N SER A 109 3.74 3.34 -22.51
CA SER A 109 2.32 3.46 -22.19
C SER A 109 1.41 3.57 -23.42
N THR A 110 1.99 3.69 -24.61
CA THR A 110 1.28 3.70 -25.91
C THR A 110 1.69 2.53 -26.82
N SER A 111 2.71 1.76 -26.45
CA SER A 111 3.21 0.64 -27.25
C SER A 111 2.20 -0.51 -27.36
N GLU A 112 2.18 -1.17 -28.52
CA GLU A 112 1.48 -2.45 -28.71
C GLU A 112 2.18 -3.59 -27.95
N ASP A 113 3.50 -3.47 -27.78
CA ASP A 113 4.31 -4.46 -27.05
C ASP A 113 4.16 -4.27 -25.54
N ARG A 114 4.03 -5.39 -24.82
CA ARG A 114 3.97 -5.36 -23.36
C ARG A 114 5.32 -4.91 -22.80
N PRO A 115 5.37 -3.94 -21.88
CA PRO A 115 6.61 -3.49 -21.26
C PRO A 115 7.09 -4.49 -20.18
N SER A 116 7.46 -5.71 -20.58
CA SER A 116 7.81 -6.80 -19.66
C SER A 116 9.09 -6.58 -18.87
N GLU A 117 9.90 -5.60 -19.27
CA GLU A 117 11.16 -5.23 -18.61
C GLU A 117 11.02 -4.00 -17.71
N ILE A 118 9.85 -3.35 -17.71
CA ILE A 118 9.58 -2.20 -16.84
C ILE A 118 8.83 -2.71 -15.61
N PHE A 119 9.46 -2.56 -14.46
CA PHE A 119 8.88 -2.92 -13.17
C PHE A 119 8.56 -1.67 -12.37
N MET A 120 7.51 -1.78 -11.56
CA MET A 120 7.13 -0.75 -10.60
C MET A 120 7.64 -1.12 -9.22
N GLU A 121 8.02 -0.10 -8.47
CA GLU A 121 8.48 -0.23 -7.10
C GLU A 121 7.80 0.82 -6.22
N LEU A 122 7.38 0.41 -5.03
CA LEU A 122 6.97 1.36 -4.01
C LEU A 122 8.23 1.98 -3.40
N GLY A 123 8.32 3.30 -3.49
CA GLY A 123 9.35 4.10 -2.86
C GLY A 123 8.95 4.56 -1.48
N HIS A 124 9.10 5.86 -1.23
CA HIS A 124 8.85 6.47 0.07
C HIS A 124 7.37 6.42 0.47
N VAL A 125 7.11 6.06 1.74
CA VAL A 125 5.79 6.07 2.37
C VAL A 125 5.88 6.95 3.61
N LYS A 126 4.98 7.94 3.71
CA LYS A 126 4.97 8.89 4.82
C LYS A 126 3.58 9.18 5.32
N GLU A 127 3.40 9.08 6.62
CA GLU A 127 2.16 9.42 7.29
C GLU A 127 2.00 10.96 7.39
N ILE A 128 0.81 11.46 7.07
CA ILE A 128 0.44 12.87 7.21
C ILE A 128 -0.43 13.06 8.46
N ALA A 129 -1.41 12.17 8.64
CA ALA A 129 -2.35 12.19 9.73
C ALA A 129 -2.75 10.78 10.14
N ARG A 130 -3.08 10.62 11.42
CA ARG A 130 -3.65 9.40 11.98
C ARG A 130 -4.93 9.77 12.71
N LEU A 131 -6.02 9.09 12.36
CA LEU A 131 -7.29 9.20 13.05
C LEU A 131 -7.15 8.55 14.44
N PRO A 132 -7.64 9.15 15.55
CA PRO A 132 -7.62 8.49 16.87
C PRO A 132 -8.30 7.12 16.86
N ASP A 133 -7.82 6.23 17.73
CA ASP A 133 -8.33 4.87 17.86
C ASP A 133 -9.84 4.84 18.16
N SER A 134 -10.55 3.97 17.45
CA SER A 134 -11.99 3.76 17.61
C SER A 134 -12.39 3.17 18.97
N ASN A 135 -11.46 2.50 19.67
CA ASN A 135 -11.71 1.86 20.97
C ASN A 135 -11.83 2.85 22.14
N ARG A 136 -11.40 4.11 21.97
CA ARG A 136 -11.38 5.16 23.00
C ARG A 136 -12.31 6.32 22.65
N ALA A 137 -13.30 6.07 21.81
CA ALA A 137 -14.20 7.10 21.34
C ALA A 137 -15.26 7.52 22.38
N LEU A 138 -15.52 6.72 23.42
CA LEU A 138 -16.68 6.89 24.29
C LEU A 138 -16.30 7.17 25.75
N ASP A 139 -17.00 8.14 26.34
CA ASP A 139 -17.02 8.41 27.78
C ASP A 139 -18.39 8.03 28.38
N LEU A 140 -18.40 7.66 29.66
CA LEU A 140 -19.64 7.40 30.41
C LEU A 140 -20.04 8.66 31.19
N THR A 141 -21.25 9.17 30.97
CA THR A 141 -21.77 10.32 31.72
C THR A 141 -22.24 9.91 33.12
N PRO A 142 -22.42 10.87 34.05
CA PRO A 142 -23.00 10.60 35.37
C PRO A 142 -24.41 9.96 35.34
N GLU A 143 -25.11 10.06 34.22
CA GLU A 143 -26.43 9.47 33.96
C GLU A 143 -26.36 8.08 33.29
N ASP A 144 -25.22 7.40 33.34
CA ASP A 144 -24.96 6.08 32.73
C ASP A 144 -25.20 6.04 31.21
N ALA A 145 -24.99 7.16 30.52
CA ALA A 145 -25.07 7.26 29.05
C ALA A 145 -23.68 7.27 28.41
N PHE A 146 -23.52 6.59 27.27
CA PHE A 146 -22.29 6.70 26.46
C PHE A 146 -22.37 7.92 25.55
N VAL A 147 -21.36 8.77 25.60
CA VAL A 147 -21.19 9.91 24.70
C VAL A 147 -19.83 9.84 24.03
N VAL A 148 -19.71 10.43 22.84
CA VAL A 148 -18.39 10.55 22.21
C VAL A 148 -17.54 11.51 23.04
N SER A 149 -16.33 11.10 23.39
CA SER A 149 -15.40 11.89 24.18
C SER A 149 -15.06 13.21 23.48
N SER A 150 -15.01 14.32 24.21
CA SER A 150 -14.59 15.62 23.67
C SER A 150 -13.16 15.56 23.12
N ASP A 151 -12.28 14.83 23.80
CA ASP A 151 -10.88 14.69 23.40
C ASP A 151 -10.79 13.91 22.08
N HIS A 152 -11.60 12.85 21.93
CA HIS A 152 -11.68 12.09 20.68
C HIS A 152 -12.19 12.96 19.52
N LEU A 153 -13.21 13.79 19.75
CA LEU A 153 -13.73 14.72 18.73
C LEU A 153 -12.68 15.77 18.32
N GLU A 154 -11.90 16.28 19.27
CA GLU A 154 -10.84 17.25 19.00
C GLU A 154 -9.69 16.62 18.20
N GLU A 155 -9.23 15.43 18.59
CA GLU A 155 -8.21 14.65 17.88
C GLU A 155 -8.68 14.31 16.45
N MET A 156 -9.94 13.88 16.29
CA MET A 156 -10.56 13.63 15.00
C MET A 156 -10.56 14.89 14.12
N ALA A 157 -10.97 16.03 14.66
CA ALA A 157 -11.03 17.29 13.91
C ALA A 157 -9.64 17.74 13.47
N LYS A 158 -8.62 17.63 14.34
CA LYS A 158 -7.23 17.95 14.01
C LYS A 158 -6.68 17.06 12.89
N ALA A 159 -6.91 15.76 12.98
CA ALA A 159 -6.46 14.82 11.95
C ALA A 159 -7.17 15.08 10.61
N THR A 160 -8.48 15.31 10.65
CA THR A 160 -9.29 15.62 9.46
C THR A 160 -8.81 16.90 8.77
N GLU A 161 -8.50 17.96 9.53
CA GLU A 161 -8.01 19.21 8.93
C GLU A 161 -6.66 19.02 8.23
N ARG A 162 -5.74 18.22 8.79
CA ARG A 162 -4.47 17.89 8.13
C ARG A 162 -4.68 17.14 6.81
N ILE A 163 -5.63 16.20 6.78
CA ILE A 163 -6.01 15.48 5.56
C ILE A 163 -6.57 16.46 4.52
N HIS A 164 -7.50 17.33 4.93
CA HIS A 164 -8.08 18.34 4.05
C HIS A 164 -7.07 19.37 3.54
N GLU A 165 -6.09 19.75 4.36
CA GLU A 165 -4.98 20.63 3.95
C GLU A 165 -4.15 19.98 2.85
N ALA A 166 -3.69 18.73 3.06
CA ALA A 166 -2.91 17.99 2.06
C ALA A 166 -3.69 17.78 0.74
N LEU A 167 -4.96 17.40 0.83
CA LEU A 167 -5.82 17.24 -0.35
C LEU A 167 -6.04 18.57 -1.09
N ARG A 168 -6.31 19.68 -0.37
CA ARG A 168 -6.48 21.00 -0.98
C ARG A 168 -5.21 21.46 -1.68
N GLU A 169 -4.05 21.23 -1.07
CA GLU A 169 -2.75 21.55 -1.68
C GLU A 169 -2.58 20.79 -3.00
N LYS A 170 -2.77 19.47 -3.01
CA LYS A 170 -2.64 18.68 -4.25
C LYS A 170 -3.70 19.02 -5.30
N LEU A 171 -4.95 19.19 -4.89
CA LEU A 171 -6.04 19.61 -5.78
C LEU A 171 -5.79 21.00 -6.38
N SER A 172 -5.02 21.88 -5.74
CA SER A 172 -4.68 23.19 -6.30
C SER A 172 -3.77 23.10 -7.53
N GLN A 173 -3.07 21.97 -7.72
CA GLN A 173 -2.07 21.74 -8.77
C GLN A 173 -2.63 21.15 -10.07
N THR A 174 -3.92 20.78 -10.10
CA THR A 174 -4.60 20.21 -11.28
C THR A 174 -5.89 20.95 -11.57
N ASP A 175 -6.27 21.11 -12.84
CA ASP A 175 -7.54 21.73 -13.21
C ASP A 175 -8.75 20.84 -12.87
N VAL A 176 -8.54 19.52 -12.78
CA VAL A 176 -9.58 18.55 -12.41
C VAL A 176 -9.68 18.44 -10.89
N LYS A 177 -10.76 18.97 -10.30
CA LYS A 177 -10.98 18.99 -8.84
C LYS A 177 -11.68 17.72 -8.32
N GLU A 178 -11.19 16.56 -8.74
CA GLU A 178 -11.75 15.26 -8.40
C GLU A 178 -10.71 14.38 -7.69
N VAL A 179 -11.18 13.54 -6.76
CA VAL A 179 -10.37 12.52 -6.10
C VAL A 179 -10.78 11.16 -6.66
N PHE A 180 -9.81 10.42 -7.18
CA PHE A 180 -9.99 9.06 -7.68
C PHE A 180 -9.66 8.06 -6.57
N LEU A 181 -10.70 7.58 -5.89
CA LEU A 181 -10.57 6.58 -4.85
C LEU A 181 -10.48 5.17 -5.45
N TYR A 182 -9.34 4.50 -5.25
CA TYR A 182 -9.18 3.08 -5.54
C TYR A 182 -9.21 2.27 -4.25
N VAL A 183 -10.12 1.31 -4.17
CA VAL A 183 -10.21 0.33 -3.08
C VAL A 183 -9.78 -1.02 -3.62
N HIS A 184 -8.73 -1.62 -3.05
CA HIS A 184 -8.26 -2.92 -3.55
C HIS A 184 -9.22 -4.07 -3.21
N GLY A 185 -9.07 -5.18 -3.93
CA GLY A 185 -9.82 -6.42 -3.68
C GLY A 185 -9.12 -7.38 -2.72
N TYR A 186 -9.55 -8.64 -2.73
CA TYR A 186 -8.98 -9.74 -1.96
C TYR A 186 -7.49 -9.98 -2.24
N ASN A 187 -6.75 -10.48 -1.24
CA ASN A 187 -5.36 -10.94 -1.34
C ASN A 187 -4.43 -9.91 -2.00
N ASN A 188 -4.49 -8.68 -1.50
CA ASN A 188 -3.66 -7.56 -1.95
C ASN A 188 -2.73 -7.12 -0.82
N THR A 189 -1.44 -6.97 -1.13
CA THR A 189 -0.52 -6.25 -0.24
C THR A 189 -0.70 -4.75 -0.41
N PHE A 190 -0.21 -3.96 0.54
CA PHE A 190 -0.25 -2.50 0.44
C PHE A 190 0.52 -2.01 -0.80
N GLU A 191 1.71 -2.55 -1.04
CA GLU A 191 2.59 -2.18 -2.15
C GLU A 191 1.92 -2.44 -3.49
N TYR A 192 1.31 -3.63 -3.65
CA TYR A 192 0.62 -3.97 -4.89
C TYR A 192 -0.57 -3.04 -5.14
N ALA A 193 -1.35 -2.73 -4.11
CA ALA A 193 -2.48 -1.82 -4.21
C ALA A 193 -2.04 -0.38 -4.58
N ALA A 194 -0.92 0.09 -4.00
CA ALA A 194 -0.31 1.37 -4.34
C ALA A 194 0.13 1.41 -5.80
N MET A 195 0.86 0.39 -6.28
CA MET A 195 1.28 0.29 -7.67
C MET A 195 0.10 0.24 -8.65
N ARG A 196 -1.01 -0.42 -8.27
CA ARG A 196 -2.25 -0.42 -9.08
C ARG A 196 -2.93 0.93 -9.11
N THR A 197 -2.97 1.65 -7.99
CA THR A 197 -3.51 3.02 -7.93
C THR A 197 -2.71 3.96 -8.81
N ALA A 198 -1.37 3.93 -8.69
CA ALA A 198 -0.46 4.72 -9.51
C ALA A 198 -0.61 4.41 -11.01
N THR A 199 -0.71 3.13 -11.37
CA THR A 199 -0.97 2.68 -12.75
C THR A 199 -2.28 3.23 -13.28
N LEU A 200 -3.38 3.08 -12.51
CA LEU A 200 -4.70 3.53 -12.93
C LEU A 200 -4.69 5.04 -13.17
N TRP A 201 -4.17 5.82 -12.21
CA TRP A 201 -4.09 7.27 -12.32
C TRP A 201 -3.20 7.74 -13.47
N HIS A 202 -2.07 7.07 -13.70
CA HIS A 202 -1.21 7.35 -14.86
C HIS A 202 -1.98 7.20 -16.17
N TYR A 203 -2.71 6.10 -16.36
CA TYR A 203 -3.52 5.88 -17.57
C TYR A 203 -4.79 6.74 -17.66
N LEU A 204 -5.19 7.40 -16.57
CA LEU A 204 -6.22 8.46 -16.57
C LEU A 204 -5.64 9.84 -16.97
N GLY A 205 -4.39 9.90 -17.43
CA GLY A 205 -3.74 11.16 -17.83
C GLY A 205 -3.21 11.98 -16.67
N ARG A 206 -2.99 11.36 -15.52
CA ARG A 206 -2.51 12.02 -14.29
C ARG A 206 -3.33 13.28 -13.96
N GLN A 207 -4.65 13.23 -14.13
CA GLN A 207 -5.56 14.33 -13.78
C GLN A 207 -6.24 14.06 -12.43
N GLY A 208 -6.60 15.10 -11.69
CA GLY A 208 -7.17 14.96 -10.35
C GLY A 208 -6.17 14.41 -9.34
N VAL A 209 -6.67 13.84 -8.25
CA VAL A 209 -5.85 13.33 -7.15
C VAL A 209 -6.10 11.83 -6.94
N PRO A 210 -5.08 10.97 -7.03
CA PRO A 210 -5.23 9.54 -6.74
C PRO A 210 -5.21 9.28 -5.24
N LEU A 211 -6.20 8.53 -4.76
CA LEU A 211 -6.29 8.08 -3.38
C LEU A 211 -6.47 6.57 -3.33
N LEU A 212 -5.53 5.86 -2.73
CA LEU A 212 -5.68 4.46 -2.37
C LEU A 212 -6.41 4.33 -1.03
N TYR A 213 -7.40 3.46 -0.93
CA TYR A 213 -7.81 2.90 0.35
C TYR A 213 -7.35 1.44 0.43
N SER A 214 -6.47 1.16 1.40
CA SER A 214 -5.85 -0.15 1.59
C SER A 214 -6.30 -0.78 2.90
N TRP A 215 -7.09 -1.86 2.81
CA TRP A 215 -7.60 -2.58 3.97
C TRP A 215 -6.80 -3.87 4.25
N PRO A 216 -6.71 -4.35 5.50
CA PRO A 216 -5.95 -5.54 5.89
C PRO A 216 -6.26 -6.80 5.06
N ALA A 217 -5.36 -7.16 4.15
CA ALA A 217 -5.50 -8.30 3.24
C ALA A 217 -4.15 -8.99 2.98
N ALA A 218 -4.16 -10.03 2.14
CA ALA A 218 -2.99 -10.84 1.79
C ALA A 218 -2.39 -11.59 2.99
N TYR A 219 -3.27 -12.20 3.80
CA TYR A 219 -2.83 -13.10 4.85
C TYR A 219 -2.04 -14.29 4.25
N PRO A 220 -0.84 -14.61 4.77
CA PRO A 220 0.11 -15.51 4.10
C PRO A 220 -0.30 -17.00 4.10
N ASP A 221 -1.33 -17.38 4.86
CA ASP A 221 -1.79 -18.77 4.95
C ASP A 221 -2.88 -19.07 3.90
N TRP A 222 -2.62 -20.02 3.00
CA TRP A 222 -3.55 -20.40 1.93
C TRP A 222 -4.91 -20.95 2.42
N PHE A 223 -4.94 -21.63 3.58
CA PHE A 223 -6.16 -22.26 4.09
C PHE A 223 -7.02 -21.30 4.90
N ARG A 224 -6.41 -20.31 5.55
CA ARG A 224 -7.07 -19.34 6.43
C ARG A 224 -7.21 -17.96 5.80
N GLY A 225 -6.44 -17.67 4.76
CA GLY A 225 -6.33 -16.32 4.19
C GLY A 225 -7.64 -15.82 3.60
N TYR A 226 -8.43 -16.69 2.96
CA TYR A 226 -9.76 -16.30 2.49
C TYR A 226 -10.66 -15.83 3.63
N ASN A 227 -10.73 -16.59 4.72
CA ASN A 227 -11.55 -16.21 5.87
C ASN A 227 -11.00 -14.94 6.54
N TYR A 228 -9.68 -14.82 6.67
CA TYR A 228 -9.05 -13.64 7.25
C TYR A 228 -9.41 -12.37 6.47
N ASP A 229 -9.18 -12.36 5.16
CA ASP A 229 -9.46 -11.20 4.31
C ASP A 229 -10.97 -10.90 4.26
N ARG A 230 -11.83 -11.94 4.27
CA ARG A 230 -13.29 -11.75 4.36
C ARG A 230 -13.68 -11.02 5.65
N GLU A 231 -13.19 -11.47 6.81
CA GLU A 231 -13.46 -10.77 8.08
C GLU A 231 -12.84 -9.36 8.09
N SER A 232 -11.69 -9.17 7.45
CA SER A 232 -11.07 -7.84 7.34
C SER A 232 -11.90 -6.89 6.47
N SER A 233 -12.56 -7.41 5.44
CA SER A 233 -13.46 -6.61 4.60
C SER A 233 -14.72 -6.13 5.35
N GLU A 234 -15.16 -6.86 6.38
CA GLU A 234 -16.23 -6.40 7.28
C GLU A 234 -15.69 -5.40 8.31
N PHE A 235 -14.50 -5.67 8.86
CA PHE A 235 -13.80 -4.80 9.80
C PHE A 235 -13.59 -3.39 9.25
N THR A 236 -13.15 -3.29 8.00
CA THR A 236 -12.73 -2.04 7.37
C THR A 236 -13.91 -1.10 7.02
N VAL A 237 -15.16 -1.60 7.00
CA VAL A 237 -16.34 -0.81 6.63
C VAL A 237 -16.50 0.45 7.48
N PHE A 238 -16.23 0.35 8.79
CA PHE A 238 -16.29 1.50 9.68
C PHE A 238 -15.22 2.54 9.32
N HIS A 239 -13.99 2.09 9.11
CA HIS A 239 -12.84 2.93 8.79
C HIS A 239 -12.96 3.61 7.42
N LEU A 240 -13.46 2.91 6.40
CA LEU A 240 -13.68 3.49 5.08
C LEU A 240 -14.66 4.66 5.14
N LYS A 241 -15.73 4.54 5.94
CA LYS A 241 -16.71 5.61 6.16
C LYS A 241 -16.16 6.84 6.88
N GLN A 242 -14.99 6.75 7.51
CA GLN A 242 -14.32 7.91 8.09
C GLN A 242 -13.53 8.71 7.03
N ILE A 243 -13.27 8.10 5.87
CA ILE A 243 -12.51 8.70 4.76
C ILE A 243 -13.43 9.25 3.65
N VAL A 244 -14.61 8.66 3.44
CA VAL A 244 -15.59 9.07 2.41
C VAL A 244 -16.78 9.83 2.99
#